data_AF-A0A2P6PKP2-F1
#
_entry.id   AF-A0A2P6PKP2-F1
#
_cell.length_a   1.000
_cell.length_b   1.000
_cell.length_c   1.000
_cell.angle_alpha   90.00
_cell.angle_beta   90.00
_cell.angle_gamma   90.00
#
_symmetry.space_group_name_H-M   'P 1'
#
loop_
_entity.id
_entity.type
_entity.pdbx_description
1 polymer ?
#
loop_
_entity_poly.entity_id
_entity_poly.type
_entity_poly.pdbx_seq_one_letter_code
_entity_poly.pdbx_strand_id
1 'polypeptide(L)'
;MDLPELEVAHWKPEAFSNLSELSLLHIRNVELPEGLTFLSNSLRLLEWSGYPLRSLPQNFEPHELVELNLCHSNIEHLWKGAKNYDKLKFIKLCHSQKIVQTPDLTGVQNLEGCKTLVILHQSVGQLKRLILLNLKDCESLESLPSKIEMESLETLILSNCSKVKKIPEFAGNMEHLSKLYLNETAIEKLPVSIGRLSSLASLNLSNCKILFAFQAPLVDWSLLKSLIFLDV
;
A
#
# COMPACT_ATOMS: atom_id res chain seq x y z
N MET A 1 23.56 4.54 5.62
CA MET A 1 23.66 3.50 6.67
C MET A 1 23.81 2.20 5.93
N ASP A 2 24.98 1.58 6.03
CA ASP A 2 25.18 0.24 5.50
C ASP A 2 24.17 -0.69 6.20
N LEU A 3 23.39 -1.42 5.40
CA LEU A 3 22.56 -2.49 5.92
C LEU A 3 23.50 -3.51 6.60
N PRO A 4 23.18 -4.00 7.80
CA PRO A 4 23.98 -5.06 8.41
C PRO A 4 24.09 -6.22 7.42
N GLU A 5 25.30 -6.77 7.25
CA GLU A 5 25.51 -7.98 6.44
C GLU A 5 24.56 -9.07 6.93
N LEU A 6 23.72 -9.56 6.04
CA LEU A 6 22.75 -10.60 6.35
C LEU A 6 23.46 -11.94 6.48
N GLU A 7 23.08 -12.73 7.47
CA GLU A 7 23.58 -14.10 7.60
C GLU A 7 22.89 -14.98 6.57
N VAL A 8 23.68 -15.62 5.69
CA VAL A 8 23.13 -16.56 4.69
C VAL A 8 22.85 -17.89 5.37
N ALA A 9 21.57 -18.25 5.46
CA ALA A 9 21.16 -19.54 6.01
C ALA A 9 20.90 -20.55 4.88
N HIS A 10 21.50 -21.73 5.00
CA HIS A 10 21.31 -22.84 4.08
C HIS A 10 20.19 -23.77 4.56
N TRP A 11 18.97 -23.25 4.68
CA TRP A 11 17.81 -24.07 5.01
C TRP A 11 17.31 -24.80 3.78
N LYS A 12 16.84 -26.03 3.97
CA LYS A 12 16.09 -26.73 2.92
C LYS A 12 14.79 -25.98 2.64
N PRO A 13 14.34 -25.84 1.39
CA PRO A 13 13.08 -25.17 1.08
C PRO A 13 11.85 -25.76 1.79
N GLU A 14 11.91 -27.05 2.16
CA GLU A 14 10.87 -27.78 2.88
C GLU A 14 11.04 -27.76 4.41
N ALA A 15 11.96 -26.96 4.96
CA ALA A 15 12.31 -26.98 6.38
C ALA A 15 11.10 -26.85 7.33
N PHE A 16 10.04 -26.14 6.91
CA PHE A 16 8.82 -25.92 7.69
C PHE A 16 7.60 -26.71 7.21
N SER A 17 7.80 -27.71 6.34
CA SER A 17 6.72 -28.56 5.80
C SER A 17 5.89 -29.26 6.88
N ASN A 18 6.51 -29.63 8.00
CA ASN A 18 5.84 -30.30 9.12
C ASN A 18 5.19 -29.34 10.13
N LEU A 19 5.37 -28.02 9.99
CA LEU A 19 4.85 -27.03 10.94
C LEU A 19 3.43 -26.59 10.55
N SER A 20 2.50 -27.54 10.43
CA SER A 20 1.12 -27.28 9.97
C SER A 20 0.37 -26.27 10.85
N GLU A 21 0.63 -26.26 12.15
CA GLU A 21 -0.03 -25.36 13.11
C GLU A 21 0.67 -24.02 13.31
N LEU A 22 1.70 -23.71 12.50
CA LEU A 22 2.45 -22.48 12.64
C LEU A 22 1.56 -21.27 12.38
N SER A 23 1.37 -20.45 13.42
CA SER A 23 0.50 -19.27 13.36
C SER A 23 1.28 -17.96 13.19
N LEU A 24 2.56 -17.92 13.58
CA LEU A 24 3.41 -16.74 13.51
C LEU A 24 4.74 -17.15 12.89
N LEU A 25 5.16 -16.46 11.84
CA LEU A 25 6.48 -16.64 11.22
C LEU A 25 7.15 -15.29 11.05
N HIS A 26 8.30 -15.12 11.72
CA HIS A 26 9.18 -13.97 11.55
C HIS A 26 10.52 -14.44 11.02
N ILE A 27 10.91 -13.97 9.84
CA ILE A 27 12.24 -14.16 9.27
C ILE A 27 12.85 -12.77 9.08
N ARG A 28 13.83 -12.46 9.92
CA ARG A 28 14.52 -11.17 9.96
C ARG A 28 16.02 -11.41 9.99
N ASN A 29 16.77 -10.53 9.34
CA ASN A 29 18.24 -10.52 9.35
C ASN A 29 18.90 -11.82 8.84
N VAL A 30 18.18 -12.59 8.03
CA VAL A 30 18.66 -13.85 7.46
C VAL A 30 18.33 -13.86 5.98
N GLU A 31 19.32 -14.19 5.15
CA GLU A 31 19.12 -14.44 3.72
C GLU A 31 18.86 -15.93 3.49
N LEU A 32 17.75 -16.23 2.81
CA LEU A 32 17.36 -17.58 2.43
C LEU A 32 17.27 -17.62 0.89
N PRO A 33 18.35 -17.81 0.14
CA PRO A 33 18.35 -17.62 -1.31
C PRO A 33 17.34 -18.52 -2.04
N GLU A 34 17.17 -19.75 -1.56
CA GLU A 34 16.20 -20.72 -2.11
C GLU A 34 14.77 -20.50 -1.61
N GLY A 35 14.58 -19.64 -0.60
CA GLY A 35 13.30 -19.40 0.05
C GLY A 35 12.72 -20.64 0.73
N LEU A 36 11.40 -20.63 0.89
CA LEU A 36 10.63 -21.76 1.40
C LEU A 36 9.56 -22.12 0.38
N THR A 37 9.50 -23.39 0.00
CA THR A 37 8.49 -23.91 -0.92
C THR A 37 7.15 -24.18 -0.23
N PHE A 38 7.15 -24.22 1.10
CA PHE A 38 5.97 -24.43 1.92
C PHE A 38 5.83 -23.37 3.01
N LEU A 39 4.61 -22.84 3.15
CA LEU A 39 4.17 -21.97 4.25
C LEU A 39 2.88 -22.55 4.82
N SER A 40 2.74 -22.52 6.15
CA SER A 40 1.54 -23.05 6.80
C SER A 40 0.31 -22.18 6.51
N ASN A 41 -0.81 -22.82 6.16
CA ASN A 41 -2.10 -22.15 5.96
C ASN A 41 -2.76 -21.70 7.29
N SER A 42 -2.22 -22.10 8.44
CA SER A 42 -2.63 -21.64 9.76
C SER A 42 -1.97 -20.31 10.17
N LEU A 43 -1.12 -19.75 9.29
CA LEU A 43 -0.45 -18.46 9.55
C LEU A 43 -1.46 -17.33 9.72
N ARG A 44 -1.30 -16.61 10.83
CA ARG A 44 -1.99 -15.36 11.16
C ARG A 44 -1.11 -14.15 10.92
N LEU A 45 0.21 -14.31 11.04
CA LEU A 45 1.18 -13.26 10.76
C LEU A 45 2.38 -13.86 10.04
N LEU A 46 2.69 -13.29 8.87
CA LEU A 46 3.91 -13.57 8.12
C LEU A 46 4.72 -12.29 7.99
N GLU A 47 5.89 -12.25 8.63
CA GLU A 47 6.88 -11.21 8.43
C GLU A 47 8.16 -11.82 7.87
N TRP A 48 8.52 -11.43 6.66
CA TRP A 48 9.71 -11.90 5.99
C TRP A 48 10.35 -10.79 5.18
N SER A 49 11.21 -10.03 5.85
CA SER A 49 11.98 -8.97 5.18
C SER A 49 13.01 -9.62 4.24
N GLY A 50 13.11 -9.13 3.01
CA GLY A 50 14.01 -9.72 2.01
C GLY A 50 13.48 -11.00 1.39
N TYR A 51 12.16 -11.22 1.38
CA TYR A 51 11.55 -12.42 0.79
C TYR A 51 12.09 -12.68 -0.65
N PRO A 52 12.68 -13.86 -0.89
CA PRO A 52 13.58 -14.10 -2.03
C PRO A 52 12.83 -14.49 -3.31
N LEU A 53 11.65 -15.10 -3.17
CA LEU A 53 10.91 -15.66 -4.30
C LEU A 53 10.08 -14.60 -5.01
N ARG A 54 9.79 -14.86 -6.29
CA ARG A 54 9.00 -13.96 -7.16
C ARG A 54 7.51 -13.97 -6.85
N SER A 55 7.02 -14.98 -6.14
CA SER A 55 5.64 -15.09 -5.67
C SER A 55 5.56 -15.88 -4.37
N LEU A 56 4.43 -15.79 -3.67
CA LEU A 56 4.12 -16.72 -2.59
C LEU A 56 3.95 -18.15 -3.14
N PRO A 57 4.15 -19.19 -2.32
CA PRO A 57 3.96 -20.58 -2.75
C PRO A 57 2.54 -20.83 -3.27
N GLN A 58 2.39 -21.64 -4.33
CA GLN A 58 1.07 -21.85 -4.96
C GLN A 58 0.01 -22.44 -4.02
N ASN A 59 0.43 -23.32 -3.10
CA ASN A 59 -0.46 -23.99 -2.15
C ASN A 59 -0.74 -23.17 -0.89
N PHE A 60 -0.21 -21.94 -0.83
CA PHE A 60 -0.39 -21.04 0.30
C PHE A 60 -1.73 -20.32 0.20
N GLU A 61 -2.69 -20.77 1.01
CA GLU A 61 -4.06 -20.25 1.10
C GLU A 61 -4.40 -19.94 2.56
N PRO A 62 -3.74 -18.93 3.17
CA PRO A 62 -3.88 -18.67 4.60
C PRO A 62 -5.16 -17.88 4.90
N HIS A 63 -6.29 -18.57 5.08
CA HIS A 63 -7.57 -17.95 5.41
C HIS A 63 -7.57 -17.23 6.77
N GLU A 64 -6.63 -17.58 7.65
CA GLU A 64 -6.45 -16.98 8.98
C GLU A 64 -5.48 -15.78 8.99
N LEU A 65 -4.88 -15.44 7.84
CA LEU A 65 -3.86 -14.39 7.77
C LEU A 65 -4.45 -13.03 8.14
N VAL A 66 -3.81 -12.34 9.07
CA VAL A 66 -4.14 -11.00 9.52
C VAL A 66 -3.12 -9.98 9.03
N GLU A 67 -1.85 -10.34 8.98
CA GLU A 67 -0.78 -9.46 8.54
C GLU A 67 0.21 -10.18 7.63
N LEU A 68 0.51 -9.54 6.49
CA LEU A 68 1.52 -9.94 5.52
C LEU A 68 2.54 -8.82 5.37
N ASN A 69 3.76 -9.03 5.85
CA ASN A 69 4.86 -8.10 5.74
C ASN A 69 6.00 -8.72 4.93
N LEU A 70 6.18 -8.24 3.71
CA LEU A 70 7.20 -8.67 2.76
C LEU A 70 8.06 -7.48 2.30
N CYS A 71 8.43 -6.60 3.23
CA CYS A 71 9.32 -5.48 2.93
C CYS A 71 10.65 -5.95 2.32
N HIS A 72 11.25 -5.14 1.45
CA HIS A 72 12.51 -5.43 0.75
C HIS A 72 12.47 -6.71 -0.11
N SER A 73 11.30 -7.20 -0.50
CA SER A 73 11.17 -8.47 -1.21
C SER A 73 11.43 -8.37 -2.73
N ASN A 74 11.70 -9.52 -3.32
CA ASN A 74 11.79 -9.74 -4.76
C ASN A 74 10.44 -10.15 -5.38
N ILE A 75 9.33 -9.96 -4.65
CA ILE A 75 8.02 -10.41 -5.12
C ILE A 75 7.57 -9.59 -6.34
N GLU A 76 7.16 -10.29 -7.39
CA GLU A 76 6.60 -9.69 -8.61
C GLU A 76 5.07 -9.63 -8.52
N HIS A 77 4.45 -10.66 -7.93
CA HIS A 77 3.01 -10.74 -7.68
C HIS A 77 2.72 -11.51 -6.39
N LEU A 78 1.77 -11.02 -5.57
CA LEU A 78 1.37 -11.68 -4.32
C LEU A 78 0.61 -12.99 -4.57
N TRP A 79 -0.43 -12.95 -5.40
CA TRP A 79 -1.23 -14.11 -5.82
C TRP A 79 -1.91 -13.83 -7.17
N LYS A 80 -2.38 -14.91 -7.82
CA LYS A 80 -3.16 -14.85 -9.07
C LYS A 80 -4.62 -15.21 -8.80
N GLY A 81 -5.51 -14.58 -9.57
CA GLY A 81 -6.96 -14.78 -9.46
C GLY A 81 -7.57 -14.08 -8.25
N ALA A 82 -8.89 -14.26 -8.09
CA ALA A 82 -9.61 -13.77 -6.91
C ALA A 82 -9.29 -14.69 -5.73
N LYS A 83 -8.73 -14.12 -4.66
CA LYS A 83 -8.52 -14.80 -3.38
C LYS A 83 -9.37 -14.12 -2.32
N ASN A 84 -9.97 -14.92 -1.44
CA ASN A 84 -10.71 -14.39 -0.31
C ASN A 84 -9.81 -14.42 0.95
N TYR A 85 -9.36 -13.24 1.36
CA TYR A 85 -8.59 -13.02 2.59
C TYR A 85 -9.37 -12.09 3.54
N ASP A 86 -10.60 -12.48 3.91
CA ASP A 86 -11.50 -11.69 4.77
C ASP A 86 -10.89 -11.24 6.12
N LYS A 87 -9.89 -11.98 6.62
CA LYS A 87 -9.19 -11.69 7.88
C LYS A 87 -7.95 -10.82 7.69
N LEU A 88 -7.46 -10.66 6.46
CA LEU A 88 -6.23 -9.93 6.17
C LEU A 88 -6.48 -8.45 6.38
N LYS A 89 -5.77 -7.88 7.35
CA LYS A 89 -5.91 -6.48 7.71
C LYS A 89 -4.74 -5.66 7.22
N PHE A 90 -3.53 -6.22 7.18
CA PHE A 90 -2.32 -5.46 6.88
C PHE A 90 -1.52 -6.13 5.77
N ILE A 91 -1.17 -5.35 4.75
CA ILE A 91 -0.16 -5.73 3.75
C ILE A 91 0.92 -4.66 3.74
N LYS A 92 2.17 -5.06 3.98
CA LYS A 92 3.35 -4.19 3.96
C LYS A 92 4.34 -4.68 2.92
N LEU A 93 4.64 -3.82 1.95
CA LEU A 93 5.53 -4.15 0.83
C LEU A 93 6.72 -3.18 0.71
N CYS A 94 6.94 -2.31 1.69
CA CYS A 94 7.90 -1.21 1.62
C CYS A 94 9.26 -1.65 1.08
N HIS A 95 9.86 -0.82 0.22
CA HIS A 95 11.17 -1.08 -0.42
C HIS A 95 11.27 -2.36 -1.28
N SER A 96 10.16 -3.04 -1.59
CA SER A 96 10.15 -4.09 -2.61
C SER A 96 10.42 -3.48 -3.99
N GLN A 97 11.18 -4.19 -4.82
CA GLN A 97 11.72 -3.62 -6.09
C GLN A 97 11.05 -4.15 -7.36
N LYS A 98 10.26 -5.23 -7.25
CA LYS A 98 9.77 -5.97 -8.42
C LYS A 98 8.26 -6.01 -8.56
N ILE A 99 7.50 -5.66 -7.52
CA ILE A 99 6.05 -5.62 -7.60
C ILE A 99 5.63 -4.38 -8.39
N VAL A 100 4.92 -4.61 -9.49
CA VAL A 100 4.48 -3.55 -10.43
C VAL A 100 2.99 -3.22 -10.27
N GLN A 101 2.21 -4.17 -9.75
CA GLN A 101 0.75 -4.06 -9.63
C GLN A 101 0.25 -4.83 -8.39
N THR A 102 -0.71 -4.25 -7.68
CA THR A 102 -1.42 -4.93 -6.58
C THR A 102 -2.44 -5.96 -7.12
N PRO A 103 -2.65 -7.10 -6.46
CA PRO A 103 -3.74 -8.02 -6.81
C PRO A 103 -5.10 -7.42 -6.42
N ASP A 104 -6.17 -8.21 -6.52
CA ASP A 104 -7.41 -7.86 -5.83
C ASP A 104 -7.21 -7.94 -4.31
N LEU A 105 -7.60 -6.86 -3.62
CA LEU A 105 -7.38 -6.64 -2.19
C LEU A 105 -8.71 -6.53 -1.42
N THR A 106 -9.80 -7.06 -1.99
CA THR A 106 -11.10 -7.10 -1.33
C THR A 106 -10.97 -7.66 0.09
N GLY A 107 -11.44 -6.91 1.09
CA GLY A 107 -11.39 -7.26 2.52
C GLY A 107 -10.25 -6.60 3.32
N VAL A 108 -9.20 -6.08 2.67
CA VAL A 108 -8.04 -5.49 3.34
C VAL A 108 -8.39 -4.17 4.04
N GLN A 109 -7.89 -4.00 5.27
CA GLN A 109 -8.12 -2.80 6.09
C GLN A 109 -6.99 -1.76 6.01
N ASN A 110 -5.74 -2.17 5.79
CA ASN A 110 -4.59 -1.29 5.74
C ASN A 110 -3.60 -1.79 4.68
N LEU A 111 -3.18 -0.90 3.79
CA LEU A 111 -2.21 -1.18 2.74
C LEU A 111 -1.04 -0.20 2.82
N GLU A 112 0.17 -0.73 2.95
CA GLU A 112 1.42 0.02 2.88
C GLU A 112 2.23 -0.41 1.64
N GLY A 113 2.35 0.51 0.68
CA GLY A 113 2.96 0.32 -0.63
C GLY A 113 4.49 0.41 -0.66
N CYS A 114 5.04 0.45 -1.87
CA CYS A 114 6.47 0.32 -2.14
C CYS A 114 6.97 1.19 -3.31
N LYS A 115 8.26 1.52 -3.31
CA LYS A 115 8.91 2.44 -4.27
C LYS A 115 8.65 2.15 -5.75
N THR A 116 8.51 0.89 -6.11
CA THR A 116 8.40 0.45 -7.51
C THR A 116 6.98 0.22 -7.99
N LEU A 117 5.96 0.43 -7.14
CA LEU A 117 4.57 0.25 -7.54
C LEU A 117 4.24 1.26 -8.66
N VAL A 118 3.88 0.79 -9.85
CA VAL A 118 3.62 1.66 -11.01
C VAL A 118 2.13 1.96 -11.17
N ILE A 119 1.29 0.94 -10.94
CA ILE A 119 -0.16 1.01 -11.15
C ILE A 119 -0.88 0.37 -9.97
N LEU A 120 -1.83 1.09 -9.39
CA LEU A 120 -2.84 0.49 -8.50
C LEU A 120 -3.95 -0.14 -9.33
N HIS A 121 -4.35 -1.36 -8.96
CA HIS A 121 -5.51 -2.00 -9.57
C HIS A 121 -6.79 -1.18 -9.29
N GLN A 122 -7.71 -1.07 -10.25
CA GLN A 122 -8.92 -0.24 -10.11
C GLN A 122 -9.81 -0.65 -8.93
N SER A 123 -9.81 -1.94 -8.55
CA SER A 123 -10.59 -2.42 -7.40
C SER A 123 -10.12 -1.81 -6.07
N VAL A 124 -8.86 -1.35 -5.97
CA VAL A 124 -8.37 -0.64 -4.78
C VAL A 124 -9.25 0.57 -4.49
N GLY A 125 -9.72 1.25 -5.53
CA GLY A 125 -10.64 2.39 -5.44
C GLY A 125 -11.97 2.11 -4.75
N GLN A 126 -12.33 0.84 -4.50
CA GLN A 126 -13.63 0.41 -3.98
C GLN A 126 -13.53 -0.36 -2.65
N LEU A 127 -12.37 -0.34 -1.99
CA LEU A 127 -12.17 -1.06 -0.72
C LEU A 127 -12.91 -0.37 0.44
N LYS A 128 -14.16 -0.80 0.67
CA LYS A 128 -15.07 -0.19 1.67
C LYS A 128 -14.57 -0.24 3.12
N ARG A 129 -13.68 -1.19 3.43
CA ARG A 129 -13.14 -1.44 4.78
C ARG A 129 -11.73 -0.89 4.99
N LEU A 130 -11.10 -0.31 3.97
CA LEU A 130 -9.74 0.23 4.06
C LEU A 130 -9.76 1.50 4.92
N ILE A 131 -8.94 1.57 5.96
CA ILE A 131 -8.78 2.68 6.91
C ILE A 131 -7.54 3.51 6.55
N LEU A 132 -6.41 2.85 6.25
CA LEU A 132 -5.15 3.49 5.84
C LEU A 132 -4.70 2.98 4.47
N LEU A 133 -4.53 3.91 3.53
CA LEU A 133 -3.78 3.69 2.30
C LEU A 133 -2.50 4.50 2.33
N ASN A 134 -1.39 3.85 2.63
CA ASN A 134 -0.07 4.47 2.68
C ASN A 134 0.76 4.04 1.49
N LEU A 135 0.95 4.94 0.52
CA LEU A 135 1.78 4.74 -0.66
C LEU A 135 2.97 5.68 -0.65
N LYS A 136 3.40 6.13 0.53
CA LYS A 136 4.57 7.00 0.68
C LYS A 136 5.79 6.41 -0.04
N ASP A 137 6.56 7.28 -0.68
CA ASP A 137 7.78 6.97 -1.43
C ASP A 137 7.57 6.02 -2.62
N CYS A 138 6.33 5.82 -3.11
CA CYS A 138 6.06 5.10 -4.36
C CYS A 138 6.45 5.96 -5.58
N GLU A 139 7.74 6.23 -5.76
CA GLU A 139 8.30 7.12 -6.79
C GLU A 139 7.97 6.67 -8.22
N SER A 140 7.77 5.35 -8.44
CA SER A 140 7.37 4.81 -9.74
C SER A 140 5.87 4.88 -10.03
N LEU A 141 5.03 5.31 -9.08
CA LEU A 141 3.57 5.28 -9.20
C LEU A 141 3.08 6.31 -10.21
N GLU A 142 2.55 5.83 -11.32
CA GLU A 142 2.10 6.66 -12.45
C GLU A 142 0.59 6.81 -12.48
N SER A 143 -0.16 5.79 -12.03
CA SER A 143 -1.61 5.82 -12.09
C SER A 143 -2.29 5.28 -10.83
N LEU A 144 -3.30 6.03 -10.42
CA LEU A 144 -4.28 5.68 -9.39
C LEU A 144 -5.60 5.27 -10.06
N PRO A 145 -6.52 4.61 -9.34
CA PRO A 145 -7.90 4.41 -9.82
C PRO A 145 -8.52 5.75 -10.21
N SER A 146 -9.37 5.79 -11.25
CA SER A 146 -9.95 7.07 -11.70
C SER A 146 -10.92 7.68 -10.67
N LYS A 147 -11.48 6.83 -9.80
CA LYS A 147 -12.47 7.16 -8.77
C LYS A 147 -12.12 6.40 -7.49
N ILE A 148 -12.25 7.05 -6.34
CA ILE A 148 -12.15 6.44 -5.01
C ILE A 148 -13.50 6.54 -4.29
N GLU A 149 -13.95 5.41 -3.75
CA GLU A 149 -15.21 5.22 -3.05
C GLU A 149 -15.03 4.27 -1.85
N MET A 150 -14.17 4.68 -0.91
CA MET A 150 -13.75 3.91 0.27
C MET A 150 -14.36 4.47 1.55
N GLU A 151 -15.49 3.89 1.98
CA GLU A 151 -16.30 4.43 3.08
C GLU A 151 -15.55 4.55 4.41
N SER A 152 -14.66 3.61 4.73
CA SER A 152 -13.92 3.61 6.00
C SER A 152 -12.57 4.34 5.94
N LEU A 153 -12.18 4.92 4.80
CA LEU A 153 -10.82 5.44 4.64
C LEU A 153 -10.63 6.69 5.48
N GLU A 154 -9.68 6.65 6.42
CA GLU A 154 -9.36 7.76 7.31
C GLU A 154 -8.12 8.52 6.86
N THR A 155 -7.14 7.83 6.30
CA THR A 155 -5.84 8.40 5.91
C THR A 155 -5.39 7.90 4.54
N LEU A 156 -5.07 8.84 3.65
CA LEU A 156 -4.44 8.60 2.35
C LEU A 156 -3.09 9.30 2.28
N ILE A 157 -2.02 8.53 2.08
CA ILE A 157 -0.64 9.04 1.98
C ILE A 157 -0.10 8.73 0.58
N LEU A 158 0.21 9.78 -0.18
CA LEU A 158 0.88 9.74 -1.49
C LEU A 158 2.18 10.56 -1.48
N SER A 159 2.70 10.88 -0.29
CA SER A 159 3.91 11.67 -0.13
C SER A 159 5.08 11.08 -0.93
N ASN A 160 5.81 11.93 -1.66
CA ASN A 160 6.96 11.55 -2.49
C ASN A 160 6.62 10.53 -3.62
N CYS A 161 5.36 10.48 -4.07
CA CYS A 161 4.95 9.82 -5.31
C CYS A 161 5.18 10.74 -6.51
N SER A 162 6.44 10.96 -6.87
CA SER A 162 6.88 12.01 -7.80
C SER A 162 6.34 11.88 -9.24
N LYS A 163 5.81 10.73 -9.65
CA LYS A 163 5.17 10.51 -10.96
C LYS A 163 3.64 10.66 -10.97
N VAL A 164 3.00 10.79 -9.81
CA VAL A 164 1.53 10.96 -9.72
C VAL A 164 1.16 12.37 -10.16
N LYS A 165 0.45 12.48 -11.29
CA LYS A 165 0.01 13.76 -11.87
C LYS A 165 -1.45 14.11 -11.61
N LYS A 166 -2.28 13.10 -11.34
CA LYS A 166 -3.72 13.25 -11.16
C LYS A 166 -4.16 12.51 -9.91
N ILE A 167 -4.90 13.20 -9.06
CA ILE A 167 -5.60 12.61 -7.93
C ILE A 167 -6.99 12.13 -8.39
N PRO A 168 -7.48 10.97 -7.92
CA PRO A 168 -8.80 10.45 -8.28
C PRO A 168 -9.93 11.37 -7.84
N GLU A 169 -11.08 11.27 -8.49
CA GLU A 169 -12.29 11.89 -7.95
C GLU A 169 -12.79 11.08 -6.74
N PHE A 170 -13.09 11.78 -5.65
CA PHE A 170 -13.73 11.23 -4.46
C PHE A 170 -15.24 11.15 -4.67
N ALA A 171 -15.81 10.00 -4.36
CA ALA A 171 -17.22 9.76 -4.60
C ALA A 171 -17.80 8.79 -3.57
N GLY A 172 -19.13 8.60 -3.63
CA GLY A 172 -19.87 7.89 -2.59
C GLY A 172 -19.76 8.59 -1.25
N ASN A 173 -19.90 7.81 -0.16
CA ASN A 173 -19.69 8.32 1.19
C ASN A 173 -18.19 8.22 1.56
N MET A 174 -17.52 9.36 1.72
CA MET A 174 -16.12 9.48 2.15
C MET A 174 -16.02 10.28 3.47
N GLU A 175 -17.04 10.19 4.32
CA GLU A 175 -17.18 10.93 5.58
C GLU A 175 -16.06 10.67 6.60
N HIS A 176 -15.22 9.66 6.42
CA HIS A 176 -14.15 9.32 7.38
C HIS A 176 -12.77 9.88 6.99
N LEU A 177 -12.57 10.31 5.73
CA LEU A 177 -11.25 10.74 5.27
C LEU A 177 -10.86 12.06 5.92
N SER A 178 -9.92 12.00 6.87
CA SER A 178 -9.51 13.14 7.70
C SER A 178 -8.11 13.63 7.40
N LYS A 179 -7.25 12.78 6.81
CA LYS A 179 -5.85 13.10 6.51
C LYS A 179 -5.51 12.75 5.07
N LEU A 180 -5.06 13.75 4.31
CA LEU A 180 -4.63 13.61 2.92
C LEU A 180 -3.24 14.22 2.75
N TYR A 181 -2.24 13.38 2.49
CA TYR A 181 -0.86 13.82 2.28
C TYR A 181 -0.46 13.60 0.83
N LEU A 182 -0.20 14.71 0.13
CA LEU A 182 0.12 14.76 -1.29
C LEU A 182 1.46 15.45 -1.56
N ASN A 183 2.24 15.76 -0.51
CA ASN A 183 3.50 16.48 -0.63
C ASN A 183 4.50 15.76 -1.54
N GLU A 184 5.35 16.53 -2.22
CA GLU A 184 6.38 16.02 -3.12
C GLU A 184 5.82 15.16 -4.28
N THR A 185 4.57 15.40 -4.69
CA THR A 185 3.98 14.79 -5.89
C THR A 185 4.02 15.73 -7.09
N ALA A 186 3.80 15.18 -8.29
CA ALA A 186 3.71 15.93 -9.55
C ALA A 186 2.26 16.33 -9.90
N ILE A 187 1.37 16.42 -8.90
CA ILE A 187 -0.05 16.69 -9.14
C ILE A 187 -0.25 18.04 -9.84
N GLU A 188 -1.08 18.02 -10.87
CA GLU A 188 -1.36 19.19 -11.71
C GLU A 188 -2.56 20.00 -11.20
N LYS A 189 -3.51 19.31 -10.55
CA LYS A 189 -4.74 19.89 -10.00
C LYS A 189 -5.33 19.03 -8.88
N LEU A 190 -6.09 19.66 -7.99
CA LEU A 190 -6.96 18.94 -7.05
C LEU A 190 -8.28 18.56 -7.73
N PRO A 191 -8.90 17.42 -7.36
CA PRO A 191 -10.20 17.01 -7.89
C PRO A 191 -11.30 17.92 -7.31
N VAL A 192 -12.36 18.19 -8.09
CA VAL A 192 -13.46 19.06 -7.62
C VAL A 192 -14.18 18.45 -6.41
N SER A 193 -14.23 17.11 -6.37
CA SER A 193 -14.77 16.35 -5.25
C SER A 193 -14.02 16.52 -3.92
N ILE A 194 -12.83 17.13 -3.89
CA ILE A 194 -12.13 17.39 -2.62
C ILE A 194 -12.99 18.23 -1.66
N GLY A 195 -13.84 19.11 -2.20
CA GLY A 195 -14.80 19.90 -1.43
C GLY A 195 -15.95 19.12 -0.80
N ARG A 196 -16.10 17.84 -1.16
CA ARG A 196 -17.12 16.93 -0.60
C ARG A 196 -16.60 16.18 0.62
N LEU A 197 -15.29 16.25 0.91
CA LEU A 197 -14.67 15.57 2.04
C LEU A 197 -14.95 16.35 3.33
N SER A 198 -16.15 16.15 3.89
CA SER A 198 -16.66 16.88 5.05
C SER A 198 -15.84 16.72 6.34
N SER A 199 -15.03 15.67 6.44
CA SER A 199 -14.18 15.38 7.60
C SER A 199 -12.69 15.65 7.36
N LEU A 200 -12.31 16.17 6.19
CA LEU A 200 -10.92 16.41 5.86
C LEU A 200 -10.35 17.52 6.76
N ALA A 201 -9.53 17.13 7.73
CA ALA A 201 -8.97 18.01 8.74
C ALA A 201 -7.51 18.39 8.44
N SER A 202 -6.77 17.56 7.71
CA SER A 202 -5.37 17.78 7.39
C SER A 202 -5.09 17.53 5.92
N LEU A 203 -4.52 18.52 5.24
CA LEU A 203 -4.10 18.46 3.85
C LEU A 203 -2.65 18.94 3.74
N ASN A 204 -1.76 18.08 3.24
CA ASN A 204 -0.37 18.46 2.97
C ASN A 204 -0.10 18.47 1.46
N LEU A 205 0.28 19.63 0.95
CA LEU A 205 0.63 19.92 -0.44
C LEU A 205 2.04 20.51 -0.55
N SER A 206 2.83 20.48 0.53
CA SER A 206 4.19 21.00 0.52
C SER A 206 5.01 20.42 -0.63
N ASN A 207 5.84 21.26 -1.25
CA ASN A 207 6.67 20.86 -2.39
C ASN A 207 5.91 20.34 -3.63
N CYS A 208 4.60 20.59 -3.77
CA CYS A 208 3.83 20.33 -4.99
C CYS A 208 4.06 21.42 -6.05
N LYS A 209 5.29 21.49 -6.58
CA LYS A 209 5.77 22.57 -7.45
C LYS A 209 4.88 22.80 -8.69
N ILE A 210 4.36 21.73 -9.29
CA ILE A 210 3.52 21.80 -10.50
C ILE A 210 2.15 22.43 -10.18
N LEU A 211 1.50 21.97 -9.10
CA LEU A 211 0.21 22.51 -8.66
C LEU A 211 0.27 24.04 -8.47
N PHE A 212 1.30 24.54 -7.79
CA PHE A 212 1.44 25.97 -7.53
C PHE A 212 1.97 26.76 -8.72
N ALA A 213 2.77 26.17 -9.61
CA ALA A 213 3.24 26.84 -10.81
C ALA A 213 2.11 27.12 -11.81
N PHE A 214 1.14 26.21 -11.95
CA PHE A 214 0.07 26.30 -12.94
C PHE A 214 -1.26 26.80 -12.38
N GLN A 215 -1.57 26.56 -11.09
CA GLN A 215 -2.91 26.77 -10.54
C GLN A 215 -2.96 27.48 -9.18
N ALA A 216 -1.87 28.11 -8.70
CA ALA A 216 -1.93 28.89 -7.45
C ALA A 216 -3.13 29.87 -7.35
N PRO A 217 -3.60 30.53 -8.44
CA PRO A 217 -4.78 31.40 -8.39
C PRO A 217 -6.15 30.68 -8.53
N LEU A 218 -6.18 29.38 -8.86
CA LEU A 218 -7.39 28.65 -9.26
C LEU A 218 -7.83 27.58 -8.26
N VAL A 219 -7.03 27.29 -7.24
CA VAL A 219 -7.46 26.40 -6.16
C VAL A 219 -8.51 27.14 -5.33
N ASP A 220 -9.77 26.72 -5.47
CA ASP A 220 -10.87 27.23 -4.66
C ASP A 220 -10.84 26.61 -3.26
N TRP A 221 -10.07 27.23 -2.37
CA TRP A 221 -9.97 26.83 -0.95
C TRP A 221 -11.29 26.96 -0.20
N SER A 222 -12.29 27.69 -0.72
CA SER A 222 -13.61 27.81 -0.09
C SER A 222 -14.38 26.48 -0.02
N LEU A 223 -13.95 25.51 -0.85
CA LEU A 223 -14.47 24.15 -0.86
C LEU A 223 -14.01 23.33 0.37
N LEU A 224 -12.90 23.69 1.01
CA LEU A 224 -12.25 22.91 2.08
C LEU A 224 -12.65 23.41 3.48
N LYS A 225 -13.94 23.29 3.79
CA LYS A 225 -14.54 23.92 4.99
C LYS A 225 -14.14 23.31 6.32
N SER A 226 -13.76 22.03 6.33
CA SER A 226 -13.40 21.28 7.55
C SER A 226 -11.91 21.33 7.90
N LEU A 227 -11.11 22.01 7.08
CA LEU A 227 -9.66 21.94 7.17
C LEU A 227 -9.14 22.69 8.40
N ILE A 228 -8.35 21.99 9.21
CA ILE A 228 -7.70 22.52 10.42
C ILE A 228 -6.22 22.79 10.15
N PHE A 229 -5.58 21.91 9.38
CA PHE A 229 -4.17 21.99 9.04
C PHE A 229 -3.97 21.95 7.52
N LEU A 230 -3.26 22.94 7.00
CA LEU A 230 -2.85 23.06 5.61
C LEU A 230 -1.36 23.38 5.55
N ASP A 231 -0.61 22.58 4.79
CA ASP A 231 0.81 22.80 4.48
C ASP A 231 0.96 22.89 2.96
N VAL A 232 1.58 23.96 2.44
CA VAL A 232 1.67 24.31 1.01
C VAL A 232 3.07 24.72 0.59
#